data_AF-X1H3D5-F1
#
_entry.id   AF-X1H3D5-F1
#
_cell.length_a   1.000
_cell.length_b   1.000
_cell.length_c   1.000
_cell.angle_alpha   90.00
_cell.angle_beta   90.00
_cell.angle_gamma   90.00
#
_symmetry.space_group_name_H-M   'P 1'
#
loop_
_entity.id
_entity.type
_entity.pdbx_description
1 polymer ?
#
loop_
_entity_poly.entity_id
_entity_poly.type
_entity_poly.pdbx_seq_one_letter_code
_entity_poly.pdbx_strand_id
1 'polypeptide(L)'
;TVEEPGEVRLPEMEPSRAKASFSLLGEEIPLQSNVHMRHFQLSEPTISDQRADWNRLAEYLEISEPAPVRAELPLLQEVSERLREWKFQGEAVLVGNTVIALDPPGSARGMLGVALDIGTTTLAAGLVDLGTGKVVALDAELNPQIAFGADVISRIVYMRDSPEKREKLQKELIKGLNQLLLRMCRLAGRERERIFEATVVGNTTMLHSLLGLDALHIALAPYVGILNRALCLPANELGLQIHPQGRVHILPAVASFVGADTVAV
;
A
#
# COMPACT_ATOMS: atom_id res chain seq x y z
N THR A 1 -24.24 54.82 -15.34
CA THR A 1 -23.71 55.47 -14.12
C THR A 1 -24.21 54.70 -12.93
N VAL A 2 -23.34 53.85 -12.38
CA VAL A 2 -23.42 53.32 -11.03
C VAL A 2 -22.00 53.44 -10.50
N GLU A 3 -21.82 54.41 -9.62
CA GLU A 3 -20.62 54.63 -8.80
C GLU A 3 -20.77 53.76 -7.55
N GLU A 4 -19.78 52.89 -7.27
CA GLU A 4 -19.11 52.74 -5.97
C GLU A 4 -18.13 51.54 -6.01
N PRO A 5 -16.92 51.65 -5.42
CA PRO A 5 -15.96 50.55 -5.37
C PRO A 5 -16.31 49.61 -4.21
N GLY A 6 -16.79 48.41 -4.54
CA GLY A 6 -17.05 47.35 -3.57
C GLY A 6 -15.75 46.69 -3.10
N GLU A 7 -15.43 46.83 -1.82
CA GLU A 7 -14.38 46.09 -1.15
C GLU A 7 -14.76 44.59 -1.09
N VAL A 8 -14.03 43.73 -1.81
CA VAL A 8 -14.27 42.27 -1.79
C VAL A 8 -13.51 41.68 -0.60
N ARG A 9 -14.24 41.39 0.49
CA ARG A 9 -13.70 40.56 1.58
C ARG A 9 -13.76 39.09 1.16
N LEU A 10 -12.60 38.51 0.92
CA LEU A 10 -12.46 37.05 0.76
C LEU A 10 -12.80 36.40 2.11
N PRO A 11 -13.71 35.40 2.15
CA PRO A 11 -13.93 34.63 3.37
C PRO A 11 -12.63 33.92 3.74
N GLU A 12 -12.29 33.89 5.03
CA GLU A 12 -11.22 33.06 5.55
C GLU A 12 -11.52 31.61 5.16
N MET A 13 -10.76 31.07 4.21
CA MET A 13 -10.82 29.66 3.88
C MET A 13 -10.13 28.90 5.00
N GLU A 14 -10.92 28.21 5.83
CA GLU A 14 -10.37 27.05 6.54
C GLU A 14 -9.72 26.10 5.52
N PRO A 15 -8.59 25.46 5.84
CA PRO A 15 -7.92 24.55 4.93
C PRO A 15 -8.87 23.39 4.58
N SER A 16 -9.55 23.55 3.45
CA SER A 16 -10.47 22.59 2.88
C SER A 16 -9.71 21.30 2.60
N ARG A 17 -9.99 20.25 3.37
CA ARG A 17 -9.59 18.88 3.05
C ARG A 17 -10.16 18.55 1.67
N ALA A 18 -9.28 18.30 0.70
CA ALA A 18 -9.70 17.98 -0.67
C ALA A 18 -10.52 16.68 -0.66
N LYS A 19 -11.84 16.78 -0.85
CA LYS A 19 -12.68 15.62 -1.16
C LYS A 19 -12.50 15.30 -2.64
N ALA A 20 -11.63 14.36 -2.96
CA ALA A 20 -11.50 13.86 -4.33
C ALA A 20 -12.76 13.05 -4.69
N SER A 21 -13.44 13.44 -5.78
CA SER A 21 -14.52 12.66 -6.39
C SER A 21 -13.91 11.66 -7.36
N PHE A 22 -13.92 10.38 -7.01
CA PHE A 22 -13.46 9.30 -7.89
C PHE A 22 -14.68 8.75 -8.66
N SER A 23 -14.78 9.03 -9.95
CA SER A 23 -15.73 8.38 -10.86
C SER A 23 -14.98 7.39 -11.73
N LEU A 24 -15.23 6.09 -11.56
CA LEU A 24 -14.71 5.05 -12.46
C LEU A 24 -15.39 5.20 -13.83
N LEU A 25 -14.61 5.49 -14.86
CA LEU A 25 -15.04 5.47 -16.26
C LEU A 25 -14.68 4.10 -16.86
N GLY A 26 -15.70 3.31 -17.20
CA GLY A 26 -15.60 2.23 -18.18
C GLY A 26 -15.05 0.86 -17.71
N GLU A 27 -15.78 -0.19 -18.10
CA GLU A 27 -15.53 -1.64 -17.97
C GLU A 27 -15.45 -2.25 -16.55
N GLU A 28 -16.28 -3.28 -16.32
CA GLU A 28 -16.16 -4.16 -15.16
C GLU A 28 -14.92 -5.05 -15.33
N ILE A 29 -13.80 -4.65 -14.72
CA ILE A 29 -12.60 -5.49 -14.67
C ILE A 29 -12.83 -6.60 -13.63
N PRO A 30 -12.71 -7.89 -14.00
CA PRO A 30 -12.85 -8.98 -13.05
C PRO A 30 -11.75 -8.89 -11.98
N LEU A 31 -12.16 -8.95 -10.71
CA LEU A 31 -11.24 -8.90 -9.58
C LEU A 31 -10.33 -10.14 -9.59
N GLN A 32 -9.06 -9.93 -9.87
CA GLN A 32 -8.00 -10.93 -9.76
C GLN A 32 -6.96 -10.44 -8.76
N SER A 33 -7.32 -10.48 -7.48
CA SER A 33 -6.36 -10.17 -6.41
C SER A 33 -5.29 -11.25 -6.34
N ASN A 34 -4.04 -10.87 -6.09
CA ASN A 34 -2.95 -11.78 -5.72
C ASN A 34 -3.08 -12.26 -4.25
N VAL A 35 -4.02 -11.69 -3.50
CA VAL A 35 -4.31 -12.03 -2.11
C VAL A 35 -5.55 -12.90 -2.04
N HIS A 36 -5.43 -14.07 -1.42
CA HIS A 36 -6.50 -15.06 -1.33
C HIS A 36 -6.69 -15.54 0.10
N MET A 37 -7.95 -15.78 0.48
CA MET A 37 -8.29 -16.42 1.74
C MET A 37 -8.79 -17.83 1.46
N ARG A 38 -8.25 -18.81 2.19
CA ARG A 38 -8.64 -20.22 2.08
C ARG A 38 -9.04 -20.77 3.44
N HIS A 39 -10.23 -21.32 3.51
CA HIS A 39 -10.66 -22.06 4.68
C HIS A 39 -9.95 -23.42 4.70
N PHE A 40 -9.54 -23.85 5.89
CA PHE A 40 -8.96 -25.17 6.10
C PHE A 40 -9.63 -25.90 7.26
N GLN A 41 -9.67 -27.22 7.12
CA GLN A 41 -10.03 -28.14 8.18
C GLN A 41 -9.11 -29.36 8.05
N LEU A 42 -8.12 -29.45 8.94
CA LEU A 42 -7.09 -30.49 8.93
C LEU A 42 -7.48 -31.64 9.85
N SER A 43 -6.97 -32.84 9.55
CA SER A 43 -7.01 -33.94 10.50
C SER A 43 -6.11 -33.63 11.70
N GLU A 44 -6.58 -33.89 12.91
CA GLU A 44 -5.75 -33.79 14.11
C GLU A 44 -4.57 -34.79 14.06
N PRO A 45 -3.39 -34.45 14.62
CA PRO A 45 -2.24 -35.33 14.66
C PRO A 45 -2.53 -36.58 15.49
N THR A 46 -2.04 -37.73 15.04
CA THR A 46 -2.20 -39.01 15.73
C THR A 46 -0.87 -39.77 15.75
N ILE A 47 -0.79 -40.85 16.52
CA ILE A 47 0.40 -41.74 16.49
C ILE A 47 0.64 -42.28 15.06
N SER A 48 -0.42 -42.51 14.28
CA SER A 48 -0.34 -42.95 12.89
C SER A 48 -0.07 -41.83 11.87
N ASP A 49 -0.30 -40.56 12.23
CA ASP A 49 -0.09 -39.40 11.38
C ASP A 49 0.68 -38.31 12.15
N GLN A 50 2.01 -38.42 12.08
CA GLN A 50 2.97 -37.55 12.79
C GLN A 50 3.55 -36.45 11.89
N ARG A 51 2.85 -36.07 10.81
CA ARG A 51 3.28 -34.95 9.96
C ARG A 51 3.42 -33.67 10.79
N ALA A 52 4.48 -32.92 10.54
CA ALA A 52 4.70 -31.61 11.13
C ALA A 52 3.56 -30.64 10.79
N ASP A 53 3.30 -29.68 11.67
CA ASP A 53 2.16 -28.76 11.57
C ASP A 53 2.15 -27.94 10.27
N TRP A 54 3.31 -27.40 9.90
CA TRP A 54 3.45 -26.71 8.62
C TRP A 54 3.17 -27.64 7.45
N ASN A 55 3.75 -28.84 7.42
CA ASN A 55 3.54 -29.78 6.33
C ASN A 55 2.07 -30.18 6.22
N ARG A 56 1.40 -30.43 7.34
CA ARG A 56 -0.04 -30.76 7.39
C ARG A 56 -0.90 -29.66 6.76
N LEU A 57 -0.61 -28.40 7.08
CA LEU A 57 -1.31 -27.25 6.50
C LEU A 57 -0.94 -27.04 5.03
N ALA A 58 0.35 -27.09 4.70
CA ALA A 58 0.86 -26.86 3.36
C ALA A 58 0.31 -27.89 2.38
N GLU A 59 0.42 -29.18 2.70
CA GLU A 59 -0.13 -30.27 1.89
C GLU A 59 -1.64 -30.13 1.68
N TYR A 60 -2.38 -29.64 2.68
CA TYR A 60 -3.82 -29.39 2.54
C TYR A 60 -4.11 -28.25 1.56
N LEU A 61 -3.39 -27.13 1.66
CA LEU A 61 -3.58 -25.97 0.78
C LEU A 61 -3.15 -26.27 -0.68
N GLU A 62 -2.15 -27.12 -0.86
CA GLU A 62 -1.58 -27.54 -2.15
C GLU A 62 -2.50 -28.47 -2.97
N ILE A 63 -3.50 -29.11 -2.35
CA ILE A 63 -4.45 -30.01 -3.06
C ILE A 63 -5.09 -29.32 -4.29
N SER A 64 -5.28 -28.01 -4.19
CA SER A 64 -5.94 -27.19 -5.20
C SER A 64 -4.98 -26.36 -6.07
N GLU A 65 -3.66 -26.49 -5.88
CA GLU A 65 -2.67 -25.60 -6.49
C GLU A 65 -1.59 -26.34 -7.29
N PRO A 66 -1.09 -25.74 -8.38
CA PRO A 66 0.02 -26.29 -9.15
C PRO A 66 1.38 -26.05 -8.50
N ALA A 67 1.49 -25.09 -7.56
CA ALA A 67 2.75 -24.65 -6.96
C ALA A 67 2.75 -24.90 -5.44
N PRO A 68 3.91 -25.27 -4.86
CA PRO A 68 4.03 -25.49 -3.42
C PRO A 68 3.81 -24.18 -2.66
N VAL A 69 3.11 -24.26 -1.54
CA VAL A 69 2.90 -23.12 -0.66
C VAL A 69 4.11 -22.89 0.24
N ARG A 70 4.32 -21.65 0.65
CA ARG A 70 5.46 -21.23 1.47
C ARG A 70 4.99 -20.46 2.70
N ALA A 71 5.83 -20.41 3.71
CA ALA A 71 5.67 -19.54 4.86
C ALA A 71 7.02 -18.96 5.23
N GLU A 72 7.00 -17.74 5.77
CA GLU A 72 8.19 -17.14 6.36
C GLU A 72 8.24 -17.42 7.86
N LEU A 73 9.42 -17.21 8.45
CA LEU A 73 9.69 -17.53 9.86
C LEU A 73 8.65 -17.01 10.85
N PRO A 74 8.11 -15.76 10.75
CA PRO A 74 7.12 -15.27 11.70
C PRO A 74 5.87 -16.17 11.78
N LEU A 75 5.38 -16.66 10.65
CA LEU A 75 4.23 -17.56 10.61
C LEU A 75 4.58 -18.94 11.19
N LEU A 76 5.78 -19.45 10.89
CA LEU A 76 6.24 -20.75 11.40
C LEU A 76 6.43 -20.75 12.92
N GLN A 77 6.69 -19.59 13.52
CA GLN A 77 6.80 -19.43 14.97
C GLN A 77 5.45 -19.53 15.70
N GLU A 78 4.33 -19.29 15.03
CA GLU A 78 2.98 -19.29 15.62
C GLU A 78 2.07 -20.42 15.14
N VAL A 79 2.40 -21.06 14.01
CA VAL A 79 1.51 -22.04 13.33
C VAL A 79 1.09 -23.19 14.25
N SER A 80 2.02 -23.72 15.05
CA SER A 80 1.74 -24.87 15.91
C SER A 80 0.68 -24.51 16.96
N GLU A 81 0.89 -23.44 17.70
CA GLU A 81 -0.01 -22.99 18.77
C GLU A 81 -1.40 -22.68 18.23
N ARG A 82 -1.49 -21.89 17.15
CA ARG A 82 -2.76 -21.52 16.50
C ARG A 82 -3.56 -22.72 16.03
N LEU A 83 -2.92 -23.71 15.41
CA LEU A 83 -3.61 -24.92 14.96
C LEU A 83 -4.22 -25.70 16.13
N ARG A 84 -3.56 -25.78 17.30
CA ARG A 84 -4.17 -26.45 18.47
C ARG A 84 -5.30 -25.61 19.02
N GLU A 85 -5.09 -24.31 19.19
CA GLU A 85 -6.07 -23.38 19.74
C GLU A 85 -7.40 -23.46 18.98
N TRP A 86 -7.32 -23.50 17.64
CA TRP A 86 -8.48 -23.51 16.78
C TRP A 86 -8.95 -24.91 16.39
N LYS A 87 -8.44 -25.97 17.02
CA LYS A 87 -8.82 -27.37 16.73
C LYS A 87 -8.65 -27.71 15.24
N PHE A 88 -7.52 -27.29 14.68
CA PHE A 88 -7.08 -27.59 13.32
C PHE A 88 -8.03 -27.10 12.21
N GLN A 89 -8.83 -26.06 12.49
CA GLN A 89 -9.68 -25.38 11.52
C GLN A 89 -9.41 -23.87 11.56
N GLY A 90 -9.59 -23.20 10.42
CA GLY A 90 -9.36 -21.77 10.32
C GLY A 90 -9.30 -21.27 8.89
N GLU A 91 -8.72 -20.09 8.73
CA GLU A 91 -8.55 -19.39 7.46
C GLU A 91 -7.05 -19.09 7.26
N ALA A 92 -6.52 -19.38 6.09
CA ALA A 92 -5.17 -19.01 5.67
C ALA A 92 -5.27 -17.87 4.65
N VAL A 93 -4.48 -16.80 4.87
CA VAL A 93 -4.32 -15.71 3.91
C VAL A 93 -3.03 -15.92 3.14
N LEU A 94 -3.14 -16.00 1.82
CA LEU A 94 -2.05 -16.22 0.89
C LEU A 94 -1.83 -14.96 0.05
N VAL A 95 -0.56 -14.63 -0.20
CA VAL A 95 -0.14 -13.69 -1.24
C VAL A 95 0.66 -14.48 -2.26
N GLY A 96 0.10 -14.65 -3.46
CA GLY A 96 0.56 -15.67 -4.41
C GLY A 96 0.49 -17.05 -3.76
N ASN A 97 1.64 -17.71 -3.61
CA ASN A 97 1.78 -19.01 -2.95
C ASN A 97 2.33 -18.93 -1.51
N THR A 98 2.51 -17.74 -0.95
CA THR A 98 3.03 -17.59 0.42
C THR A 98 1.90 -17.35 1.39
N VAL A 99 1.75 -18.23 2.39
CA VAL A 99 0.87 -17.99 3.55
C VAL A 99 1.52 -16.94 4.42
N ILE A 100 0.81 -15.84 4.63
CA ILE A 100 1.31 -14.68 5.39
C ILE A 100 0.50 -14.41 6.67
N ALA A 101 -0.70 -14.97 6.78
CA ALA A 101 -1.48 -14.88 8.01
C ALA A 101 -2.39 -16.11 8.17
N LEU A 102 -2.70 -16.41 9.42
CA LEU A 102 -3.72 -17.36 9.81
C LEU A 102 -4.76 -16.63 10.67
N ASP A 103 -6.03 -16.95 10.44
CA ASP A 103 -7.16 -16.41 11.18
C ASP A 103 -8.00 -17.56 11.76
N PRO A 104 -8.63 -17.34 12.93
CA PRO A 104 -9.56 -18.31 13.52
C PRO A 104 -10.78 -18.51 12.61
N PRO A 105 -11.48 -19.65 12.72
CA PRO A 105 -12.64 -19.93 11.89
C PRO A 105 -13.73 -18.86 12.07
N GLY A 106 -14.17 -18.26 10.96
CA GLY A 106 -15.24 -17.25 10.97
C GLY A 106 -14.80 -15.86 11.42
N SER A 107 -13.49 -15.55 11.35
CA SER A 107 -12.93 -14.28 11.82
C SER A 107 -13.54 -13.05 11.13
N ALA A 108 -14.03 -13.20 9.89
CA ALA A 108 -14.58 -12.14 9.05
C ALA A 108 -13.68 -10.87 8.98
N ARG A 109 -12.37 -11.01 9.22
CA ARG A 109 -11.42 -9.89 9.28
C ARG A 109 -11.16 -9.25 7.90
N GLY A 110 -11.50 -9.99 6.83
CA GLY A 110 -11.38 -9.55 5.45
C GLY A 110 -9.92 -9.40 5.00
N MET A 111 -9.74 -9.08 3.72
CA MET A 111 -8.43 -8.81 3.13
C MET A 111 -8.48 -7.44 2.49
N LEU A 112 -7.49 -6.60 2.77
CA LEU A 112 -7.45 -5.23 2.26
C LEU A 112 -6.22 -5.02 1.38
N GLY A 113 -6.40 -4.16 0.39
CA GLY A 113 -5.32 -3.55 -0.37
C GLY A 113 -5.49 -2.04 -0.33
N VAL A 114 -4.44 -1.32 -0.71
CA VAL A 114 -4.52 0.14 -0.82
C VAL A 114 -3.91 0.63 -2.13
N ALA A 115 -4.62 1.51 -2.82
CA ALA A 115 -4.09 2.30 -3.92
C ALA A 115 -3.64 3.66 -3.37
N LEU A 116 -2.40 4.05 -3.64
CA LEU A 116 -1.77 5.29 -3.18
C LEU A 116 -1.34 6.12 -4.38
N ASP A 117 -1.83 7.35 -4.48
CA ASP A 117 -1.39 8.35 -5.45
C ASP A 117 -0.59 9.44 -4.74
N ILE A 118 0.70 9.51 -5.05
CA ILE A 118 1.64 10.45 -4.48
C ILE A 118 1.79 11.64 -5.43
N GLY A 119 0.88 12.60 -5.28
CA GLY A 119 0.99 13.90 -5.92
C GLY A 119 1.98 14.82 -5.22
N THR A 120 2.43 15.86 -5.93
CA THR A 120 3.33 16.87 -5.35
C THR A 120 2.64 17.65 -4.23
N THR A 121 1.37 18.00 -4.39
CA THR A 121 0.61 18.77 -3.38
C THR A 121 -0.25 17.87 -2.49
N THR A 122 -0.75 16.75 -3.01
CA THR A 122 -1.76 15.92 -2.35
C THR A 122 -1.32 14.47 -2.36
N LEU A 123 -1.47 13.79 -1.24
CA LEU A 123 -1.45 12.33 -1.13
C LEU A 123 -2.90 11.87 -1.15
N ALA A 124 -3.26 10.99 -2.07
CA ALA A 124 -4.60 10.39 -2.12
C ALA A 124 -4.49 8.88 -1.95
N ALA A 125 -5.50 8.29 -1.31
CA ALA A 125 -5.52 6.87 -1.06
C ALA A 125 -6.94 6.28 -1.16
N GLY A 126 -7.03 5.06 -1.70
CA GLY A 126 -8.22 4.23 -1.73
C GLY A 126 -7.97 2.89 -1.06
N LEU A 127 -8.71 2.60 0.01
CA LEU A 127 -8.67 1.33 0.72
C LEU A 127 -9.70 0.40 0.07
N VAL A 128 -9.25 -0.78 -0.36
CA VAL A 128 -10.04 -1.71 -1.17
C VAL A 128 -10.20 -3.02 -0.43
N ASP A 129 -11.41 -3.54 -0.38
CA ASP A 129 -11.68 -4.91 0.06
C ASP A 129 -11.32 -5.87 -1.08
N LEU A 130 -10.29 -6.69 -0.89
CA LEU A 130 -9.76 -7.61 -1.90
C LEU A 130 -10.62 -8.85 -2.12
N GLY A 131 -11.59 -9.12 -1.24
CA GLY A 131 -12.58 -10.18 -1.47
C GLY A 131 -13.72 -9.75 -2.38
N THR A 132 -14.04 -8.45 -2.40
CA THR A 132 -15.19 -7.91 -3.14
C THR A 132 -14.84 -6.90 -4.22
N GLY A 133 -13.62 -6.38 -4.23
CA GLY A 133 -13.14 -5.32 -5.12
C GLY A 133 -13.69 -3.94 -4.78
N LYS A 134 -14.45 -3.81 -3.70
CA LYS A 134 -15.11 -2.54 -3.33
C LYS A 134 -14.14 -1.62 -2.60
N VAL A 135 -14.18 -0.34 -2.95
CA VAL A 135 -13.50 0.71 -2.19
C VAL A 135 -14.27 0.94 -0.89
N VAL A 136 -13.63 0.65 0.24
CA VAL A 136 -14.23 0.76 1.59
C VAL A 136 -13.92 2.09 2.27
N ALA A 137 -12.87 2.80 1.84
CA ALA A 137 -12.58 4.16 2.27
C ALA A 137 -11.77 4.91 1.20
N LEU A 138 -11.99 6.22 1.11
CA LEU A 138 -11.20 7.15 0.32
C LEU A 138 -10.84 8.34 1.21
N ASP A 139 -9.58 8.74 1.21
CA ASP A 139 -9.12 9.92 1.93
C ASP A 139 -7.94 10.56 1.18
N ALA A 140 -7.71 11.83 1.47
CA ALA A 140 -6.59 12.58 0.91
C ALA A 140 -6.07 13.60 1.91
N GLU A 141 -4.79 13.91 1.81
CA GLU A 141 -4.15 14.94 2.64
C GLU A 141 -3.10 15.73 1.87
N LEU A 142 -2.72 16.89 2.42
CA LEU A 142 -1.60 17.64 1.88
C LEU A 142 -0.32 16.82 2.01
N ASN A 143 0.46 16.79 0.94
CA ASN A 143 1.77 16.16 0.94
C ASN A 143 2.68 16.94 1.93
N PRO A 144 3.16 16.32 3.02
CA PRO A 144 3.93 16.99 4.06
C PRO A 144 5.27 17.53 3.54
N GLN A 145 5.71 17.06 2.37
CA GLN A 145 6.88 17.57 1.69
C GLN A 145 6.76 19.03 1.24
N ILE A 146 5.56 19.62 1.25
CA ILE A 146 5.34 21.04 0.94
C ILE A 146 6.17 21.98 1.85
N ALA A 147 6.49 21.54 3.07
CA ALA A 147 7.36 22.27 3.99
C ALA A 147 8.83 22.38 3.52
N PHE A 148 9.24 21.58 2.54
CA PHE A 148 10.62 21.50 2.03
C PHE A 148 10.76 21.97 0.58
N GLY A 149 9.65 22.32 -0.07
CA GLY A 149 9.61 22.79 -1.45
C GLY A 149 8.19 22.87 -1.98
N ALA A 150 7.86 24.00 -2.59
CA ALA A 150 6.54 24.26 -3.16
C ALA A 150 6.27 23.46 -4.44
N ASP A 151 7.32 23.00 -5.12
CA ASP A 151 7.24 22.27 -6.39
C ASP A 151 8.27 21.13 -6.46
N VAL A 152 8.27 20.41 -7.58
CA VAL A 152 9.18 19.29 -7.86
C VAL A 152 10.64 19.73 -7.83
N ILE A 153 10.97 20.87 -8.44
CA ILE A 153 12.37 21.31 -8.61
C ILE A 153 12.97 21.73 -7.27
N SER A 154 12.24 22.53 -6.49
CA SER A 154 12.67 22.95 -5.15
C SER A 154 12.90 21.76 -4.21
N ARG A 155 12.10 20.69 -4.32
CA ARG A 155 12.34 19.43 -3.59
C ARG A 155 13.56 18.68 -4.09
N ILE A 156 13.81 18.63 -5.39
CA ILE A 156 15.04 18.05 -5.95
C ILE A 156 16.27 18.79 -5.43
N VAL A 157 16.23 20.12 -5.41
CA VAL A 157 17.31 20.95 -4.84
C VAL A 157 17.51 20.63 -3.36
N TYR A 158 16.42 20.49 -2.58
CA TYR A 158 16.50 20.11 -1.17
C TYR A 158 17.16 18.73 -0.97
N MET A 159 16.79 17.73 -1.76
CA MET A 159 17.36 16.38 -1.69
C MET A 159 18.84 16.34 -2.07
N ARG A 160 19.24 17.15 -3.07
CA ARG A 160 20.62 17.21 -3.57
C ARG A 160 21.60 17.68 -2.49
N ASP A 161 21.17 18.57 -1.61
CA ASP A 161 22.04 19.21 -0.64
C ASP A 161 22.75 18.20 0.28
N SER A 162 22.10 17.10 0.70
CA SER A 162 22.76 16.02 1.44
C SER A 162 21.92 14.73 1.49
N PRO A 163 22.57 13.55 1.68
CA PRO A 163 21.86 12.29 1.91
C PRO A 163 20.85 12.35 3.07
N GLU A 164 21.16 13.07 4.14
CA GLU A 164 20.31 13.22 5.32
C GLU A 164 19.04 14.03 4.99
N LYS A 165 19.15 15.05 4.14
CA LYS A 165 17.97 15.82 3.67
C LYS A 165 17.06 14.97 2.78
N ARG A 166 17.64 14.14 1.91
CA ARG A 166 16.89 13.17 1.11
C ARG A 166 16.17 12.15 1.99
N GLU A 167 16.86 11.57 2.96
CA GLU A 167 16.25 10.66 3.94
C GLU A 167 15.14 11.35 4.74
N LYS A 168 15.34 12.59 5.16
CA LYS A 168 14.31 13.39 5.85
C LYS A 168 13.06 13.58 4.99
N LEU A 169 13.24 13.90 3.70
CA LEU A 169 12.12 14.09 2.78
C LEU A 169 11.33 12.79 2.55
N GLN A 170 12.02 11.65 2.49
CA GLN A 170 11.42 10.32 2.42
C GLN A 170 10.63 10.00 3.70
N LYS A 171 11.23 10.23 4.87
CA LYS A 171 10.58 9.97 6.17
C LYS A 171 9.31 10.81 6.37
N GLU A 172 9.31 12.07 5.99
CA GLU A 172 8.11 12.92 6.09
C GLU A 172 6.99 12.43 5.16
N LEU A 173 7.32 11.97 3.95
CA LEU A 173 6.34 11.36 3.04
C LEU A 173 5.76 10.07 3.63
N ILE A 174 6.60 9.15 4.09
CA ILE A 174 6.17 7.91 4.73
C ILE A 174 5.30 8.17 5.96
N LYS A 175 5.65 9.18 6.76
CA LYS A 175 4.86 9.61 7.91
C LYS A 175 3.48 10.10 7.49
N GLY A 176 3.37 10.89 6.42
CA GLY A 176 2.07 11.28 5.84
C GLY A 176 1.26 10.05 5.44
N LEU A 177 1.81 9.22 4.55
CA LEU A 177 1.14 7.99 4.09
C LEU A 177 0.65 7.11 5.25
N ASN A 178 1.46 6.91 6.30
CA ASN A 178 1.06 6.14 7.48
C ASN A 178 -0.08 6.81 8.28
N GLN A 179 -0.11 8.14 8.37
CA GLN A 179 -1.20 8.86 9.00
C GLN A 179 -2.49 8.75 8.18
N LEU A 180 -2.39 8.87 6.84
CA LEU A 180 -3.51 8.67 5.92
C LEU A 180 -4.10 7.27 6.06
N LEU A 181 -3.25 6.22 5.99
CA LEU A 181 -3.67 4.83 6.18
C LEU A 181 -4.35 4.61 7.53
N LEU A 182 -3.77 5.12 8.62
CA LEU A 182 -4.34 4.96 9.95
C LEU A 182 -5.74 5.57 10.06
N ARG A 183 -5.96 6.75 9.46
CA ARG A 183 -7.29 7.38 9.42
C ARG A 183 -8.28 6.56 8.61
N MET A 184 -7.90 6.10 7.42
CA MET A 184 -8.75 5.30 6.55
C MET A 184 -9.16 3.98 7.20
N CYS A 185 -8.21 3.27 7.82
CA CYS A 185 -8.49 2.05 8.58
C CYS A 185 -9.50 2.31 9.71
N ARG A 186 -9.34 3.41 10.47
CA ARG A 186 -10.29 3.78 11.52
C ARG A 186 -11.68 4.10 10.97
N LEU A 187 -11.77 4.84 9.86
CA LEU A 187 -13.03 5.17 9.21
C LEU A 187 -13.76 3.91 8.70
N ALA A 188 -13.01 2.93 8.18
CA ALA A 188 -13.55 1.66 7.70
C ALA A 188 -13.81 0.63 8.82
N GLY A 189 -13.41 0.89 10.07
CA GLY A 189 -13.47 -0.10 11.16
C GLY A 189 -12.57 -1.30 10.91
N ARG A 190 -11.40 -1.08 10.30
CA ARG A 190 -10.43 -2.11 9.91
C ARG A 190 -9.07 -1.90 10.56
N GLU A 191 -8.27 -2.95 10.59
CA GLU A 191 -6.90 -2.97 11.10
C GLU A 191 -5.89 -2.81 9.95
N ARG A 192 -4.79 -2.09 10.19
CA ARG A 192 -3.74 -1.87 9.17
C ARG A 192 -3.04 -3.17 8.79
N GLU A 193 -2.98 -4.11 9.73
CA GLU A 193 -2.43 -5.45 9.57
C GLU A 193 -3.26 -6.28 8.57
N ARG A 194 -4.46 -5.84 8.18
CA ARG A 194 -5.25 -6.48 7.11
C ARG A 194 -4.94 -5.93 5.73
N ILE A 195 -4.08 -4.93 5.62
CA ILE A 195 -3.60 -4.41 4.33
C ILE A 195 -2.41 -5.28 3.91
N PHE A 196 -2.61 -6.11 2.89
CA PHE A 196 -1.62 -7.09 2.44
C PHE A 196 -0.81 -6.62 1.23
N GLU A 197 -1.42 -5.78 0.39
CA GLU A 197 -0.75 -5.17 -0.76
C GLU A 197 -1.06 -3.68 -0.84
N ALA A 198 -0.06 -2.90 -1.23
CA ALA A 198 -0.20 -1.51 -1.62
C ALA A 198 0.26 -1.33 -3.06
N THR A 199 -0.49 -0.59 -3.86
CA THR A 199 -0.07 -0.14 -5.19
C THR A 199 0.17 1.35 -5.14
N VAL A 200 1.32 1.81 -5.61
CA VAL A 200 1.74 3.20 -5.55
C VAL A 200 1.96 3.75 -6.95
N VAL A 201 1.37 4.91 -7.17
CA VAL A 201 1.55 5.75 -8.37
C VAL A 201 1.98 7.16 -7.96
N GLY A 202 2.49 7.90 -8.92
CA GLY A 202 2.97 9.27 -8.71
C GLY A 202 3.96 9.67 -9.80
N ASN A 203 4.27 10.95 -9.84
CA ASN A 203 5.33 11.45 -10.71
C ASN A 203 6.71 10.91 -10.32
N THR A 204 7.62 10.89 -11.29
CA THR A 204 8.95 10.26 -11.14
C THR A 204 9.72 10.79 -9.94
N THR A 205 9.65 12.09 -9.65
CA THR A 205 10.29 12.67 -8.46
C THR A 205 9.66 12.20 -7.16
N MET A 206 8.33 12.08 -7.10
CA MET A 206 7.63 11.56 -5.92
C MET A 206 7.97 10.08 -5.68
N LEU A 207 8.06 9.26 -6.73
CA LEU A 207 8.48 7.87 -6.62
C LEU A 207 9.94 7.74 -6.16
N HIS A 208 10.85 8.58 -6.68
CA HIS A 208 12.23 8.62 -6.19
C HIS A 208 12.29 9.05 -4.72
N SER A 209 11.47 10.03 -4.32
CA SER A 209 11.41 10.47 -2.93
C SER A 209 10.86 9.40 -1.99
N LEU A 210 9.86 8.62 -2.41
CA LEU A 210 9.34 7.48 -1.64
C LEU A 210 10.43 6.42 -1.40
N LEU A 211 11.22 6.16 -2.45
CA LEU A 211 12.31 5.18 -2.45
C LEU A 211 13.60 5.70 -1.80
N GLY A 212 13.66 6.97 -1.38
CA GLY A 212 14.89 7.58 -0.87
C GLY A 212 16.01 7.68 -1.91
N LEU A 213 15.67 7.70 -3.19
CA LEU A 213 16.61 7.78 -4.32
C LEU A 213 16.99 9.22 -4.63
N ASP A 214 18.18 9.41 -5.23
CA ASP A 214 18.55 10.71 -5.77
C ASP A 214 17.71 11.04 -7.01
N ALA A 215 17.20 12.27 -7.05
CA ALA A 215 16.36 12.79 -8.13
C ALA A 215 17.06 13.91 -8.93
N LEU A 216 18.33 14.23 -8.66
CA LEU A 216 19.04 15.35 -9.29
C LEU A 216 18.96 15.32 -10.83
N HIS A 217 19.26 14.17 -11.41
CA HIS A 217 19.34 13.99 -12.86
C HIS A 217 17.97 13.96 -13.56
N ILE A 218 16.86 13.96 -12.80
CA ILE A 218 15.52 14.21 -13.35
C ILE A 218 15.39 15.68 -13.79
N ALA A 219 16.01 16.62 -13.07
CA ALA A 219 15.94 18.05 -13.35
C ALA A 219 17.06 18.55 -14.31
N LEU A 220 18.10 17.76 -14.54
CA LEU A 220 19.25 18.14 -15.36
C LEU A 220 19.23 17.39 -16.70
N ALA A 221 19.46 18.11 -17.81
CA ALA A 221 19.61 17.49 -19.11
C ALA A 221 20.71 16.41 -19.07
N PRO A 222 20.49 15.20 -19.63
CA PRO A 222 19.39 14.81 -20.53
C PRO A 222 18.10 14.27 -19.84
N TYR A 223 17.85 14.64 -18.59
CA TYR A 223 16.64 14.33 -17.80
C TYR A 223 16.47 12.83 -17.53
N VAL A 224 17.48 12.20 -16.95
CA VAL A 224 17.54 10.76 -16.74
C VAL A 224 17.49 10.45 -15.24
N GLY A 225 16.35 9.93 -14.77
CA GLY A 225 16.21 9.40 -13.41
C GLY A 225 16.88 8.03 -13.22
N ILE A 226 16.94 7.57 -11.98
CA ILE A 226 17.53 6.26 -11.61
C ILE A 226 16.63 5.10 -12.07
N LEU A 227 15.31 5.28 -12.00
CA LEU A 227 14.36 4.20 -12.21
C LEU A 227 13.12 4.66 -12.97
N ASN A 228 12.70 3.84 -13.93
CA ASN A 228 11.41 3.94 -14.66
C ASN A 228 10.69 2.59 -14.78
N ARG A 229 11.13 1.57 -14.03
CA ARG A 229 10.56 0.22 -14.03
C ARG A 229 9.69 -0.01 -12.81
N ALA A 230 8.75 -0.95 -12.94
CA ALA A 230 7.96 -1.42 -11.81
C ALA A 230 8.86 -2.07 -10.74
N LEU A 231 8.50 -1.90 -9.48
CA LEU A 231 9.15 -2.55 -8.34
C LEU A 231 8.13 -3.20 -7.41
N CYS A 232 8.53 -4.29 -6.77
CA CYS A 232 7.76 -4.93 -5.71
C CYS A 232 8.63 -5.13 -4.47
N LEU A 233 8.44 -4.29 -3.46
CA LEU A 233 9.26 -4.25 -2.24
C LEU A 233 8.47 -4.68 -1.01
N PRO A 234 9.12 -5.27 0.00
CA PRO A 234 8.52 -5.41 1.34
C PRO A 234 8.15 -4.03 1.91
N ALA A 235 6.98 -3.92 2.53
CA ALA A 235 6.51 -2.64 3.07
C ALA A 235 7.40 -2.09 4.20
N ASN A 236 7.99 -2.97 4.98
CA ASN A 236 8.89 -2.63 6.08
C ASN A 236 10.19 -1.96 5.60
N GLU A 237 10.70 -2.27 4.40
CA GLU A 237 11.88 -1.63 3.81
C GLU A 237 11.62 -0.14 3.50
N LEU A 238 10.36 0.21 3.19
CA LEU A 238 9.93 1.60 2.99
C LEU A 238 9.48 2.28 4.29
N GLY A 239 9.21 1.52 5.35
CA GLY A 239 8.61 2.02 6.59
C GLY A 239 7.09 2.24 6.50
N LEU A 240 6.43 1.66 5.49
CA LEU A 240 4.98 1.71 5.34
C LEU A 240 4.30 0.73 6.32
N GLN A 241 3.35 1.22 7.11
CA GLN A 241 2.72 0.49 8.22
C GLN A 241 1.47 -0.24 7.76
N ILE A 242 1.68 -1.31 6.98
CA ILE A 242 0.65 -2.29 6.60
C ILE A 242 0.95 -3.65 7.28
N HIS A 243 0.42 -4.77 6.79
CA HIS A 243 0.82 -6.09 7.28
C HIS A 243 2.36 -6.23 7.28
N PRO A 244 3.00 -6.84 8.31
CA PRO A 244 4.46 -6.94 8.40
C PRO A 244 5.13 -7.64 7.20
N GLN A 245 4.41 -8.58 6.56
CA GLN A 245 4.81 -9.27 5.34
C GLN A 245 4.13 -8.70 4.08
N GLY A 246 3.51 -7.54 4.18
CA GLY A 246 2.83 -6.87 3.09
C GLY A 246 3.81 -6.35 2.04
N ARG A 247 3.33 -6.24 0.79
CA ARG A 247 4.16 -5.78 -0.34
C ARG A 247 3.67 -4.46 -0.92
N VAL A 248 4.61 -3.68 -1.42
CA VAL A 248 4.37 -2.40 -2.09
C VAL A 248 4.80 -2.53 -3.54
N HIS A 249 3.82 -2.40 -4.43
CA HIS A 249 3.97 -2.41 -5.87
C HIS A 249 4.04 -0.98 -6.38
N ILE A 250 5.19 -0.58 -6.89
CA ILE A 250 5.39 0.75 -7.50
C ILE A 250 5.24 0.57 -9.00
N LEU A 251 4.28 1.28 -9.59
CA LEU A 251 4.03 1.24 -11.03
C LEU A 251 5.14 1.97 -11.82
N PRO A 252 5.39 1.57 -13.08
CA PRO A 252 6.44 2.18 -13.88
C PRO A 252 6.10 3.62 -14.26
N ALA A 253 7.09 4.50 -14.22
CA ALA A 253 7.00 5.84 -14.82
C ALA A 253 7.35 5.77 -16.31
N VAL A 254 6.64 6.50 -17.17
CA VAL A 254 6.92 6.51 -18.62
C VAL A 254 8.18 7.33 -18.93
N ALA A 255 8.35 8.46 -18.23
CA ALA A 255 9.48 9.37 -18.41
C ALA A 255 9.69 10.25 -17.16
N SER A 256 10.78 11.03 -17.14
CA SER A 256 11.14 11.89 -15.99
C SER A 256 10.05 12.90 -15.58
N PHE A 257 9.18 13.33 -16.49
CA PHE A 257 8.02 14.21 -16.21
C PHE A 257 6.66 13.54 -16.43
N VAL A 258 6.64 12.26 -16.83
CA VAL A 258 5.41 11.47 -17.03
C VAL A 258 5.46 10.29 -16.07
N GLY A 259 4.83 10.48 -14.91
CA GLY A 259 4.83 9.48 -13.86
C GLY A 259 3.95 8.28 -14.13
N ALA A 260 3.97 7.37 -13.16
CA ALA A 260 3.02 6.27 -13.12
C ALA A 260 1.58 6.77 -12.90
N ASP A 261 1.41 7.95 -12.31
CA ASP A 261 0.13 8.66 -12.21
C ASP A 261 -0.52 8.87 -13.58
N THR A 262 0.26 9.15 -14.61
CA THR A 262 -0.25 9.36 -15.97
C THR A 262 -0.62 8.05 -16.68
N VAL A 263 0.00 6.93 -16.27
CA VAL A 263 -0.27 5.58 -16.82
C VAL A 263 -1.47 4.92 -16.14
N ALA A 264 -1.73 5.30 -14.90
CA ALA A 264 -2.80 4.71 -14.09
C ALA A 264 -4.20 5.25 -14.39
N VAL A 265 -4.31 6.27 -15.26
CA VAL A 265 -5.58 6.89 -15.72
C VAL A 265 -6.17 6.13 -16.91
#